data_AF-A0A925CTN1-F1
#
_entry.id   AF-A0A925CTN1-F1
#
_cell.length_a   1.000
_cell.length_b   1.000
_cell.length_c   1.000
_cell.angle_alpha   90.00
_cell.angle_beta   90.00
_cell.angle_gamma   90.00
#
_symmetry.space_group_name_H-M   'P 1'
#
loop_
_entity.id
_entity.type
_entity.pdbx_description
1 polymer ?
#
loop_
_entity_poly.entity_id
_entity_poly.type
_entity_poly.pdbx_seq_one_letter_code
_entity_poly.pdbx_strand_id
1 'polypeptide(L)'
;MIRDAQRKLGHAVADAFWTHAALYVGDGEIVEANWDRDLDDNPVSRVAVSTYVPHAYIRRRTMPDLSEKMQQAVADQADLRCGEDYSLLAAIDIYIKAQLRQFSRVAPPFVLRRSARGLVCADIVSTSYDHVLRRPAFANTDDDIVVPATLSATGELEDAEIAWCTIPDKSN
;
A
#
# COMPACT_ATOMS: atom_id res chain seq x y z
N MET A 1 -8.29 13.71 3.09
CA MET A 1 -7.11 13.56 3.99
C MET A 1 -6.00 12.74 3.34
N ILE A 2 -6.13 11.42 3.18
CA ILE A 2 -5.04 10.60 2.58
C ILE A 2 -4.77 10.96 1.11
N ARG A 3 -5.83 11.17 0.30
CA ARG A 3 -5.69 11.63 -1.10
C ARG A 3 -4.90 12.93 -1.21
N ASP A 4 -5.20 13.90 -0.34
CA ASP A 4 -4.52 15.19 -0.31
C ASP A 4 -3.06 15.04 0.13
N ALA A 5 -2.79 14.19 1.12
CA ALA A 5 -1.43 13.87 1.56
C ALA A 5 -0.61 13.26 0.43
N GLN A 6 -1.16 12.27 -0.30
CA GLN A 6 -0.49 11.65 -1.45
C GLN A 6 -0.21 12.68 -2.56
N ARG A 7 -1.14 13.61 -2.83
CA ARG A 7 -0.90 14.72 -3.78
C ARG A 7 0.20 15.66 -3.31
N LYS A 8 0.27 15.97 -2.01
CA LYS A 8 1.35 16.78 -1.43
C LYS A 8 2.71 16.08 -1.48
N LEU A 9 2.74 14.75 -1.49
CA LEU A 9 3.94 13.97 -1.74
C LEU A 9 4.38 13.98 -3.22
N GLY A 10 3.57 14.55 -4.13
CA GLY A 10 3.91 14.73 -5.55
C GLY A 10 3.22 13.76 -6.51
N HIS A 11 2.32 12.89 -6.02
CA HIS A 11 1.61 11.94 -6.88
C HIS A 11 0.51 12.62 -7.71
N ALA A 12 0.31 12.11 -8.94
CA ALA A 12 -0.77 12.56 -9.82
C ALA A 12 -2.14 12.29 -9.21
N VAL A 13 -3.16 13.04 -9.64
CA VAL A 13 -4.53 12.92 -9.10
C VAL A 13 -5.09 11.51 -9.30
N ALA A 14 -4.83 10.89 -10.46
CA ALA A 14 -5.28 9.54 -10.78
C ALA A 14 -4.67 8.47 -9.86
N ASP A 15 -3.41 8.65 -9.43
CA ASP A 15 -2.75 7.73 -8.50
C ASP A 15 -3.12 7.98 -7.06
N ALA A 16 -3.27 9.26 -6.70
CA ALA A 16 -3.68 9.67 -5.36
C ALA A 16 -5.14 9.33 -5.05
N PHE A 17 -5.94 8.89 -6.04
CA PHE A 17 -7.32 8.44 -5.86
C PHE A 17 -7.40 7.19 -4.97
N TRP A 18 -6.43 6.29 -5.08
CA TRP A 18 -6.35 5.03 -4.34
C TRP A 18 -5.91 5.32 -2.90
N THR A 19 -6.71 4.88 -1.93
CA THR A 19 -6.53 5.23 -0.51
C THR A 19 -6.06 4.06 0.35
N HIS A 20 -6.06 2.86 -0.20
CA HIS A 20 -5.68 1.63 0.49
C HIS A 20 -4.97 0.69 -0.50
N ALA A 21 -4.12 -0.19 0.02
CA ALA A 21 -3.41 -1.20 -0.76
C ALA A 21 -3.34 -2.50 0.06
N ALA A 22 -3.55 -3.63 -0.60
CA ALA A 22 -3.54 -4.95 0.01
C ALA A 22 -2.86 -5.95 -0.93
N LEU A 23 -2.47 -7.10 -0.40
CA LEU A 23 -1.81 -8.16 -1.17
C LEU A 23 -2.78 -9.33 -1.36
N TYR A 24 -3.05 -9.71 -2.61
CA TYR A 24 -3.89 -10.88 -2.92
C TYR A 24 -3.13 -12.18 -2.65
N VAL A 25 -3.67 -13.04 -1.79
CA VAL A 25 -2.99 -14.27 -1.32
C VAL A 25 -3.61 -15.56 -1.86
N GLY A 26 -4.59 -15.45 -2.77
CA GLY A 26 -5.28 -16.60 -3.35
C GLY A 26 -6.73 -16.71 -2.89
N ASP A 27 -7.51 -17.55 -3.56
CA ASP A 27 -8.88 -17.95 -3.16
C ASP A 27 -9.86 -16.81 -2.82
N GLY A 28 -9.70 -15.65 -3.47
CA GLY A 28 -10.56 -14.50 -3.21
C GLY A 28 -10.21 -13.74 -1.93
N GLU A 29 -9.04 -13.97 -1.35
CA GLU A 29 -8.58 -13.37 -0.10
C GLU A 29 -7.40 -12.41 -0.31
N ILE A 30 -7.31 -11.44 0.59
CA ILE A 30 -6.24 -10.46 0.67
C ILE A 30 -5.68 -10.41 2.09
N VAL A 31 -4.42 -10.04 2.20
CA VAL A 31 -3.81 -9.58 3.44
C VAL A 31 -3.69 -8.06 3.39
N GLU A 32 -4.19 -7.41 4.42
CA GLU A 32 -4.21 -5.96 4.51
C GLU A 32 -3.95 -5.45 5.93
N ALA A 33 -3.57 -4.18 6.01
CA ALA A 33 -3.46 -3.42 7.25
C ALA A 33 -4.57 -2.37 7.25
N ASN A 34 -5.73 -2.71 7.80
CA ASN A 34 -6.86 -1.79 7.86
C ASN A 34 -6.92 -1.09 9.23
N TRP A 35 -7.30 0.19 9.22
CA TRP A 35 -7.62 0.93 10.43
C TRP A 35 -9.13 1.06 10.51
N ASP A 36 -9.76 0.08 11.14
CA ASP A 36 -11.14 0.18 11.58
C ASP A 36 -11.18 0.89 12.94
N ARG A 37 -12.06 1.89 13.05
CA ARG A 37 -12.24 2.64 14.30
C ARG A 37 -13.04 1.85 15.33
N ASP A 38 -13.75 0.82 14.89
CA ASP A 38 -14.64 0.03 15.74
C ASP A 38 -13.95 -1.20 16.33
N LEU A 39 -12.72 -1.51 15.90
CA LEU A 39 -11.88 -2.56 16.46
C LEU A 39 -10.75 -1.93 17.29
N ASP A 40 -10.76 -2.20 18.60
CA ASP A 40 -9.74 -1.71 19.54
C ASP A 40 -8.33 -2.16 19.15
N ASP A 41 -8.21 -3.31 18.48
CA ASP A 41 -6.99 -3.80 17.86
C ASP A 41 -7.16 -3.77 16.35
N ASN A 42 -6.23 -3.11 15.66
CA ASN A 42 -6.21 -3.00 14.21
C ASN A 42 -5.08 -3.86 13.64
N PRO A 43 -5.21 -5.20 13.61
CA PRO A 43 -4.13 -6.04 13.14
C PRO A 43 -4.08 -6.06 11.61
N VAL A 44 -2.89 -6.33 11.10
CA VAL A 44 -2.77 -6.95 9.78
C VAL A 44 -3.61 -8.21 9.77
N SER A 45 -4.52 -8.33 8.82
CA SER A 45 -5.48 -9.42 8.79
C SER A 45 -5.67 -9.95 7.38
N ARG A 46 -6.08 -11.22 7.33
CA ARG A 46 -6.52 -11.89 6.12
C ARG A 46 -8.03 -11.78 6.02
N VAL A 47 -8.53 -11.24 4.92
CA VAL A 47 -9.96 -11.02 4.70
C VAL A 47 -10.37 -11.39 3.27
N ALA A 48 -11.63 -11.77 3.09
CA ALA A 48 -12.19 -11.99 1.77
C ALA A 48 -12.37 -10.64 1.05
N VAL A 49 -12.00 -10.58 -0.23
CA VAL A 49 -12.17 -9.35 -1.02
C VAL A 49 -13.65 -8.98 -1.19
N SER A 50 -14.54 -9.98 -1.13
CA SER A 50 -15.99 -9.77 -1.17
C SER A 50 -16.52 -8.82 -0.08
N THR A 51 -15.81 -8.68 1.06
CA THR A 51 -16.14 -7.71 2.12
C THR A 51 -16.15 -6.26 1.63
N TYR A 52 -15.40 -5.97 0.56
CA TYR A 52 -15.29 -4.63 -0.03
C TYR A 52 -16.31 -4.37 -1.14
N VAL A 53 -17.00 -5.39 -1.63
CA VAL A 53 -17.96 -5.27 -2.73
C VAL A 53 -19.38 -5.17 -2.15
N PRO A 54 -20.23 -4.23 -2.60
CA PRO A 54 -20.05 -3.26 -3.69
C PRO A 54 -19.53 -1.89 -3.22
N HIS A 55 -19.02 -1.78 -2.00
CA HIS A 55 -18.79 -0.50 -1.33
C HIS A 55 -17.47 0.19 -1.69
N ALA A 56 -16.55 -0.50 -2.39
CA ALA A 56 -15.25 0.01 -2.78
C ALA A 56 -14.98 -0.15 -4.28
N TYR A 57 -14.19 0.79 -4.82
CA TYR A 57 -13.55 0.65 -6.12
C TYR A 57 -12.28 -0.19 -5.97
N ILE A 58 -12.24 -1.33 -6.64
CA ILE A 58 -11.12 -2.27 -6.55
C ILE A 58 -10.38 -2.32 -7.88
N ARG A 59 -9.05 -2.24 -7.82
CA ARG A 59 -8.17 -2.46 -8.96
C ARG A 59 -7.05 -3.40 -8.53
N ARG A 60 -6.85 -4.46 -9.30
CA ARG A 60 -5.77 -5.42 -9.11
C ARG A 60 -4.63 -5.05 -10.03
N ARG A 61 -3.42 -5.05 -9.50
CA ARG A 61 -2.19 -4.95 -10.29
C ARG A 61 -1.26 -6.11 -9.95
N THR A 62 -0.49 -6.56 -10.93
CA THR A 62 0.46 -7.67 -10.78
C THR A 62 1.81 -7.33 -11.40
N MET A 63 2.89 -7.89 -10.88
CA MET A 63 4.21 -7.77 -11.51
C MET A 63 4.34 -8.91 -12.53
N PRO A 64 4.37 -8.60 -13.84
CA PRO A 64 4.21 -9.61 -14.90
C PRO A 64 5.35 -10.64 -14.93
N ASP A 65 6.56 -10.25 -14.53
CA ASP A 65 7.76 -11.09 -14.63
C ASP A 65 7.97 -12.02 -13.41
N LEU A 66 7.03 -12.06 -12.46
CA LEU A 66 7.12 -12.98 -11.32
C LEU A 66 6.64 -14.39 -11.69
N SER A 67 7.52 -15.37 -11.52
CA SER A 67 7.12 -16.79 -11.55
C SER A 67 6.06 -17.11 -10.49
N GLU A 68 5.19 -18.10 -10.74
CA GLU A 68 4.16 -18.55 -9.78
C GLU A 68 4.74 -18.85 -8.39
N LYS A 69 5.92 -19.48 -8.35
CA LYS A 69 6.63 -19.77 -7.09
C LYS A 69 6.99 -18.49 -6.32
N MET A 70 7.41 -17.44 -7.02
CA MET A 70 7.72 -16.16 -6.38
C MET A 70 6.45 -15.41 -5.99
N GLN A 71 5.38 -15.48 -6.79
CA GLN A 71 4.08 -14.92 -6.42
C GLN A 71 3.56 -15.56 -5.12
N GLN A 72 3.64 -16.89 -5.01
CA GLN A 72 3.29 -17.61 -3.79
C GLN A 72 4.18 -17.18 -2.62
N ALA A 73 5.50 -17.07 -2.83
CA ALA A 73 6.39 -16.59 -1.77
C ALA A 73 6.05 -15.17 -1.30
N VAL A 74 5.60 -14.27 -2.19
CA VAL A 74 5.15 -12.92 -1.82
C VAL A 74 3.87 -13.00 -0.99
N ALA A 75 2.92 -13.87 -1.36
CA ALA A 75 1.72 -14.13 -0.58
C ALA A 75 2.04 -14.67 0.81
N ASP A 76 2.91 -15.69 0.89
CA ASP A 76 3.35 -16.29 2.16
C ASP A 76 4.03 -15.24 3.07
N GLN A 77 4.84 -14.33 2.50
CA GLN A 77 5.45 -13.23 3.26
C GLN A 77 4.42 -12.26 3.82
N ALA A 78 3.34 -11.97 3.08
CA ALA A 78 2.26 -11.15 3.62
C ALA A 78 1.51 -11.88 4.74
N ASP A 79 1.19 -13.17 4.57
CA ASP A 79 0.50 -13.99 5.58
C ASP A 79 1.28 -14.05 6.90
N LEU A 80 2.61 -14.12 6.87
CA LEU A 80 3.46 -14.09 8.07
C LEU A 80 3.32 -12.80 8.91
N ARG A 81 2.80 -11.72 8.31
CA ARG A 81 2.57 -10.45 9.01
C ARG A 81 1.21 -10.38 9.68
N CYS A 82 0.31 -11.35 9.45
CA CYS A 82 -1.00 -11.36 10.11
C CYS A 82 -0.85 -11.35 11.64
N GLY A 83 -1.62 -10.48 12.30
CA GLY A 83 -1.54 -10.24 13.74
C GLY A 83 -0.52 -9.17 14.14
N GLU A 84 0.27 -8.60 13.23
CA GLU A 84 1.05 -7.39 13.52
C GLU A 84 0.12 -6.19 13.75
N ASP A 85 0.41 -5.37 14.75
CA ASP A 85 -0.40 -4.18 15.05
C ASP A 85 -0.22 -3.07 14.01
N TYR A 86 -1.34 -2.49 13.56
CA TYR A 86 -1.35 -1.25 12.79
C TYR A 86 -1.02 -0.06 13.69
N SER A 87 0.09 0.62 13.44
CA SER A 87 0.40 1.85 14.18
C SER A 87 -0.18 3.06 13.47
N LEU A 88 -1.24 3.62 14.06
CA LEU A 88 -1.80 4.93 13.69
C LEU A 88 -0.72 6.04 13.67
N LEU A 89 0.33 5.91 14.47
CA LEU A 89 1.44 6.87 14.52
C LEU A 89 2.21 6.96 13.19
N ALA A 90 2.33 5.87 12.42
CA ALA A 90 2.96 5.95 11.09
C ALA A 90 2.07 6.65 10.05
N ALA A 91 0.75 6.43 10.10
CA ALA A 91 -0.18 7.16 9.24
C ALA A 91 -0.13 8.68 9.52
N ILE A 92 -0.03 9.06 10.80
CA ILE A 92 0.15 10.45 11.23
C ILE A 92 1.52 11.00 10.77
N ASP A 93 2.60 10.22 10.89
CA ASP A 93 3.94 10.63 10.42
C ASP A 93 3.96 10.94 8.91
N ILE A 94 3.34 10.09 8.08
CA ILE A 94 3.17 10.35 6.64
C ILE A 94 2.43 11.66 6.41
N TYR A 95 1.34 11.89 7.13
CA TYR A 95 0.58 13.13 7.01
C TYR A 95 1.44 14.34 7.38
N ILE A 96 2.19 14.28 8.48
CA ILE A 96 3.10 15.36 8.92
C ILE A 96 4.19 15.61 7.88
N LYS A 97 4.86 14.57 7.37
CA LYS A 97 5.88 14.69 6.32
C LYS A 97 5.33 15.35 5.05
N ALA A 98 4.13 14.95 4.62
CA ALA A 98 3.45 15.55 3.47
C ALA A 98 3.13 17.04 3.68
N GLN A 99 2.81 17.47 4.89
CA GLN A 99 2.61 18.90 5.21
C GLN A 99 3.94 19.66 5.24
N LEU A 100 4.97 19.09 5.88
CA LEU A 100 6.28 19.72 6.02
C LEU A 100 7.04 19.86 4.70
N ARG A 101 6.84 18.96 3.72
CA ARG A 101 7.37 19.11 2.35
C ARG A 101 6.95 20.43 1.68
N GLN A 102 5.79 21.00 2.04
CA GLN A 102 5.36 22.30 1.52
C GLN A 102 6.15 23.47 2.13
N PHE A 103 6.77 23.27 3.30
CA PHE A 103 7.54 24.29 4.01
C PHE A 103 9.06 24.11 3.86
N SER A 104 9.55 22.90 3.56
CA SER A 104 10.98 22.56 3.52
C SER A 104 11.62 22.68 2.14
N ARG A 105 11.60 23.88 1.53
CA ARG A 105 12.68 24.27 0.60
C ARG A 105 13.96 24.72 1.34
N VAL A 106 13.97 24.75 2.67
CA VAL A 106 15.01 25.44 3.48
C VAL A 106 15.58 24.60 4.64
N ALA A 107 15.08 23.40 4.93
CA ALA A 107 15.61 22.59 6.04
C ALA A 107 16.02 21.17 5.59
N PRO A 108 17.18 20.65 6.06
CA PRO A 108 17.61 19.30 5.73
C PRO A 108 16.58 18.28 6.26
N PRO A 109 16.37 17.16 5.54
CA PRO A 109 15.38 16.16 5.91
C PRO A 109 15.70 15.67 7.32
N PHE A 110 14.76 15.84 8.24
CA PHE A 110 14.83 15.24 9.56
C PHE A 110 14.68 13.72 9.35
N VAL A 111 15.80 13.03 9.16
CA VAL A 111 15.83 11.58 9.01
C VAL A 111 15.57 10.97 10.40
N LEU A 112 14.30 10.92 10.78
CA LEU A 112 13.87 9.93 11.75
C LEU A 112 14.09 8.58 11.08
N ARG A 113 15.20 7.92 11.47
CA ARG A 113 15.46 6.50 11.19
C ARG A 113 14.16 5.73 11.36
N ARG A 114 13.95 4.67 10.56
CA ARG A 114 12.88 3.65 10.63
C ARG A 114 12.73 2.99 12.03
N SER A 115 12.53 3.77 13.08
CA SER A 115 12.52 3.37 14.48
C SER A 115 11.20 3.81 15.11
N ALA A 116 10.13 3.20 14.62
CA ALA A 116 8.93 2.81 15.36
C ALA A 116 8.04 2.14 14.32
N ARG A 117 7.84 0.82 14.47
CA ARG A 117 7.05 -0.02 13.56
C ARG A 117 5.66 0.57 13.42
N GLY A 118 5.42 1.24 12.31
CA GLY A 118 4.07 1.59 11.93
C GLY A 118 3.84 1.20 10.49
N LEU A 119 2.93 0.24 10.37
CA LEU A 119 2.44 -0.29 9.13
C LEU A 119 1.52 0.72 8.46
N VAL A 120 1.85 1.09 7.24
CA VAL A 120 0.87 1.62 6.29
C VAL A 120 0.48 0.44 5.41
N CYS A 121 -0.76 0.35 4.96
CA CYS A 121 -1.24 -0.79 4.17
C CYS A 121 -0.33 -1.09 2.94
N ALA A 122 0.25 -0.06 2.34
CA ALA A 122 1.24 -0.17 1.26
C ALA A 122 2.63 -0.71 1.68
N ASP A 123 3.00 -0.60 2.97
CA ASP A 123 4.24 -1.18 3.53
C ASP A 123 4.21 -2.70 3.49
N ILE A 124 3.07 -3.34 3.81
CA ILE A 124 2.91 -4.80 3.67
C ILE A 124 3.25 -5.23 2.26
N VAL A 125 2.64 -4.57 1.28
CA VAL A 125 2.89 -4.85 -0.12
C VAL A 125 4.37 -4.64 -0.45
N SER A 126 4.95 -3.49 -0.11
CA SER A 126 6.36 -3.21 -0.44
C SER A 126 7.31 -4.22 0.17
N THR A 127 7.22 -4.43 1.48
CA THR A 127 8.14 -5.29 2.23
C THR A 127 8.04 -6.76 1.83
N SER A 128 6.84 -7.28 1.51
CA SER A 128 6.67 -8.65 1.01
C SER A 128 7.36 -8.84 -0.34
N TYR A 129 7.22 -7.88 -1.26
CA TYR A 129 7.96 -7.90 -2.52
C TYR A 129 9.47 -7.73 -2.30
N ASP A 130 9.89 -6.78 -1.46
CA ASP A 130 11.31 -6.52 -1.17
C ASP A 130 12.00 -7.76 -0.59
N HIS A 131 11.31 -8.50 0.29
CA HIS A 131 11.82 -9.73 0.89
C HIS A 131 12.08 -10.81 -0.17
N VAL A 132 11.10 -11.06 -1.05
CA VAL A 132 11.20 -12.10 -2.07
C VAL A 132 12.19 -11.72 -3.17
N LEU A 133 12.17 -10.46 -3.61
CA LEU A 133 13.04 -9.93 -4.66
C LEU A 133 14.46 -9.64 -4.16
N ARG A 134 14.68 -9.57 -2.84
CA ARG A 134 15.95 -9.19 -2.18
C ARG A 134 16.49 -7.84 -2.66
N ARG A 135 15.60 -6.95 -3.08
CA ARG A 135 15.86 -5.58 -3.50
C ARG A 135 14.59 -4.75 -3.29
N PRO A 136 14.70 -3.42 -3.13
CA PRO A 136 13.53 -2.56 -3.16
C PRO A 136 12.76 -2.72 -4.49
N ALA A 137 11.45 -2.96 -4.39
CA ALA A 137 10.55 -3.20 -5.52
C ALA A 137 9.89 -1.90 -6.00
N PHE A 138 9.51 -1.02 -5.08
CA PHE A 138 8.68 0.17 -5.37
C PHE A 138 9.28 1.49 -4.88
N ALA A 139 10.60 1.52 -4.65
CA ALA A 139 11.27 2.70 -4.15
C ALA A 139 11.12 3.89 -5.10
N ASN A 140 10.71 5.04 -4.56
CA ASN A 140 10.75 6.31 -5.25
C ASN A 140 12.01 7.06 -4.79
N THR A 141 12.69 7.75 -5.70
CA THR A 141 14.10 8.21 -5.54
C THR A 141 14.36 9.16 -4.37
N ASP A 142 13.32 9.71 -3.75
CA ASP A 142 13.49 10.89 -2.88
C ASP A 142 13.09 10.67 -1.41
N ASP A 143 12.24 9.70 -1.04
CA ASP A 143 11.62 9.71 0.31
C ASP A 143 11.43 8.37 1.03
N ASP A 144 11.84 7.22 0.49
CA ASP A 144 11.71 5.86 1.10
C ASP A 144 10.28 5.45 1.57
N ILE A 145 9.27 6.29 1.34
CA ILE A 145 7.89 6.05 1.78
C ILE A 145 7.09 5.49 0.62
N VAL A 146 6.57 4.27 0.80
CA VAL A 146 5.63 3.64 -0.12
C VAL A 146 4.21 3.90 0.39
N VAL A 147 3.42 4.62 -0.39
CA VAL A 147 1.99 4.85 -0.17
C VAL A 147 1.16 4.15 -1.26
N PRO A 148 -0.16 3.99 -1.10
CA PRO A 148 -1.01 3.45 -2.16
C PRO A 148 -0.81 4.14 -3.52
N ALA A 149 -0.61 5.46 -3.53
CA ALA A 149 -0.27 6.18 -4.76
C ALA A 149 1.08 5.78 -5.39
N THR A 150 2.08 5.39 -4.60
CA THR A 150 3.36 4.83 -5.12
C THR A 150 3.10 3.53 -5.88
N LEU A 151 2.30 2.64 -5.27
CA LEU A 151 1.91 1.36 -5.87
C LEU A 151 0.96 1.54 -7.07
N SER A 152 0.21 2.64 -7.13
CA SER A 152 -0.60 3.01 -8.29
C SER A 152 0.23 3.53 -9.46
N ALA A 153 1.26 4.34 -9.17
CA ALA A 153 2.03 5.05 -10.18
C ALA A 153 3.18 4.21 -10.76
N THR A 154 3.65 3.20 -10.02
CA THR A 154 4.80 2.40 -10.46
C THR A 154 4.54 1.68 -11.79
N GLY A 155 5.57 1.65 -12.64
CA GLY A 155 5.61 0.87 -13.89
C GLY A 155 6.02 -0.59 -13.68
N GLU A 156 6.41 -0.98 -12.47
CA GLU A 156 6.75 -2.38 -12.12
C GLU A 156 5.50 -3.28 -11.99
N LEU A 157 4.30 -2.70 -12.01
CA LEU A 157 3.02 -3.39 -11.90
C LEU A 157 2.14 -3.09 -13.12
N GLU A 158 1.35 -4.06 -13.55
CA GLU A 158 0.39 -3.94 -14.64
C GLU A 158 -1.03 -4.19 -14.12
N ASP A 159 -2.01 -3.48 -14.67
CA ASP A 159 -3.42 -3.71 -14.35
C ASP A 159 -3.80 -5.15 -14.79
N ALA A 160 -4.34 -5.95 -13.87
CA ALA A 160 -4.72 -7.33 -14.12
C ALA A 160 -6.24 -7.49 -14.01
N GLU A 161 -6.83 -8.27 -14.91
CA GLU A 161 -8.26 -8.56 -14.86
C GLU A 161 -8.64 -9.29 -13.56
N ILE A 162 -9.79 -8.90 -13.03
CA ILE A 162 -10.39 -9.52 -11.86
C ILE A 162 -11.65 -10.24 -12.34
N ALA A 163 -11.59 -11.58 -12.45
CA ALA A 163 -12.73 -12.37 -12.92
C ALA A 163 -14.00 -12.20 -12.06
N TRP A 164 -13.85 -11.81 -10.79
CA TRP A 164 -14.95 -11.65 -9.83
C TRP A 164 -15.37 -10.18 -9.59
N CYS A 165 -14.76 -9.21 -10.27
CA CYS A 165 -15.14 -7.80 -10.15
C CYS A 165 -14.99 -7.11 -11.51
N THR A 166 -16.09 -6.78 -12.16
CA THR A 166 -16.08 -5.93 -13.36
C THR A 166 -15.44 -4.60 -12.97
N ILE A 167 -14.29 -4.25 -13.56
CA ILE A 167 -13.63 -2.97 -13.33
C ILE A 167 -14.58 -1.88 -13.88
N PRO A 168 -15.10 -0.96 -13.06
CA PRO A 168 -15.87 0.15 -13.59
C PRO A 168 -14.95 1.02 -14.44
N ASP A 169 -15.44 1.39 -15.61
CA ASP A 169 -14.72 2.15 -16.62
C ASP A 169 -14.17 3.47 -16.01
N LYS A 170 -12.89 3.79 -16.26
CA LYS A 170 -12.17 4.95 -15.67
C LYS A 170 -12.70 6.32 -16.16
N SER A 171 -13.89 6.37 -16.74
CA SER A 171 -14.44 7.47 -17.53
C SER A 171 -15.61 8.24 -16.88
N ASN A 172 -15.92 8.00 -15.60
CA ASN A 172 -16.94 8.77 -14.85
C ASN A 172 -16.37 9.57 -13.67
#